data_AF-A0A1C3EQP8-F1
#
_entry.id   AF-A0A1C3EQP8-F1
#
_cell.length_a   1.000
_cell.length_b   1.000
_cell.length_c   1.000
_cell.angle_alpha   90.00
_cell.angle_beta   90.00
_cell.angle_gamma   90.00
#
_symmetry.space_group_name_H-M   'P 1'
#
loop_
_entity.id
_entity.type
_entity.pdbx_description
1 polymer ?
#
loop_
_entity_poly.entity_id
_entity_poly.type
_entity_poly.pdbx_seq_one_letter_code
_entity_poly.pdbx_strand_id
1 'polypeptide(L)'
;MSVPYPHRPVRGSTSGKPIMALLDMLGRTWALGIIWQLSQGRATFRELQQRCEQISPTLLNNRLKELKALALVETSQEGYQLTPLGRELCDFIKPLGGWSHRWAEAIHIDDNNK
;
A
#
# COMPACT_ATOMS: atom_id res chain seq x y z
N MET A 1 12.05 -5.71 -7.73
CA MET A 1 10.91 -6.64 -7.59
C MET A 1 9.96 -6.41 -8.75
N SER A 2 9.43 -7.48 -9.34
CA SER A 2 8.40 -7.39 -10.38
C SER A 2 7.07 -6.91 -9.79
N VAL A 3 6.26 -6.23 -10.59
CA VAL A 3 4.88 -5.85 -10.23
C VAL A 3 4.07 -7.13 -9.97
N PRO A 4 3.30 -7.23 -8.87
CA PRO A 4 2.55 -8.41 -8.51
C PRO A 4 1.23 -8.45 -9.28
N TYR A 5 1.29 -8.84 -10.55
CA TYR A 5 0.07 -8.98 -11.35
C TYR A 5 -0.74 -10.21 -10.94
N PRO A 6 -2.09 -10.13 -10.94
CA PRO A 6 -2.95 -11.31 -10.87
C PRO A 6 -2.61 -12.33 -11.97
N HIS A 7 -2.97 -13.61 -11.74
CA HIS A 7 -2.73 -14.73 -12.66
C HIS A 7 -1.25 -15.08 -12.90
N ARG A 8 -0.34 -14.56 -12.06
CA ARG A 8 1.09 -14.90 -12.06
C ARG A 8 1.53 -15.32 -10.66
N PRO A 9 2.58 -16.14 -10.51
CA PRO A 9 3.23 -16.35 -9.23
C PRO A 9 3.70 -15.03 -8.62
N VAL A 10 3.52 -14.90 -7.31
CA VAL A 10 3.85 -13.70 -6.52
C VAL A 10 4.59 -14.11 -5.24
N ARG A 11 5.10 -13.13 -4.49
CA ARG A 11 5.76 -13.43 -3.22
C ARG A 11 4.77 -14.15 -2.28
N GLY A 12 5.18 -15.30 -1.75
CA GLY A 12 4.36 -16.08 -0.82
C GLY A 12 3.28 -16.97 -1.46
N SER A 13 3.13 -17.01 -2.79
CA SER A 13 2.15 -17.88 -3.45
C SER A 13 2.46 -18.15 -4.93
N THR A 14 2.38 -19.42 -5.34
CA THR A 14 2.50 -19.85 -6.76
C THR A 14 1.15 -19.98 -7.48
N SER A 15 0.03 -19.85 -6.77
CA SER A 15 -1.32 -20.17 -7.28
C SER A 15 -1.88 -19.23 -8.36
N GLY A 16 -1.31 -18.03 -8.52
CA GLY A 16 -1.84 -17.00 -9.42
C GLY A 16 -3.18 -16.39 -8.99
N LYS A 17 -3.72 -16.75 -7.82
CA LYS A 17 -4.99 -16.20 -7.32
C LYS A 17 -4.91 -14.67 -7.15
N PRO A 18 -5.90 -13.88 -7.64
CA PRO A 18 -5.86 -12.41 -7.55
C PRO A 18 -5.68 -11.87 -6.13
N ILE A 19 -6.30 -12.52 -5.13
CA ILE A 19 -6.15 -12.13 -3.72
C ILE A 19 -4.71 -12.22 -3.23
N MET A 20 -3.92 -13.17 -3.74
CA MET A 20 -2.52 -13.31 -3.36
C MET A 20 -1.66 -12.19 -3.96
N ALA A 21 -1.97 -11.77 -5.19
CA ALA A 21 -1.32 -10.62 -5.81
C ALA A 21 -1.63 -9.32 -5.05
N LEU A 22 -2.88 -9.16 -4.60
CA LEU A 22 -3.28 -8.04 -3.74
C LEU A 22 -2.49 -8.05 -2.42
N LEU A 23 -2.41 -9.19 -1.73
CA LEU A 23 -1.70 -9.30 -0.45
C LEU A 23 -0.18 -9.11 -0.60
N ASP A 24 0.44 -9.58 -1.69
CA ASP A 24 1.84 -9.24 -2.01
C ASP A 24 2.00 -7.73 -2.15
N MET A 25 1.16 -7.09 -2.97
CA MET A 25 1.21 -5.63 -3.18
C MET A 25 1.07 -4.85 -1.87
N LEU A 26 0.07 -5.17 -1.04
CA LEU A 26 -0.17 -4.50 0.24
C LEU A 26 0.99 -4.71 1.23
N GLY A 27 1.64 -5.88 1.17
CA GLY A 27 2.79 -6.22 2.01
C GLY A 27 4.12 -5.62 1.55
N ARG A 28 4.16 -4.85 0.46
CA ARG A 28 5.37 -4.14 0.02
C ARG A 28 5.58 -2.87 0.82
N THR A 29 6.83 -2.62 1.17
CA THR A 29 7.23 -1.42 1.93
C THR A 29 6.62 -0.17 1.29
N TRP A 30 5.91 0.63 2.08
CA TRP A 30 5.25 1.87 1.68
C TRP A 30 4.08 1.76 0.69
N ALA A 31 3.66 0.58 0.22
CA ALA A 31 2.49 0.47 -0.65
C ALA A 31 1.21 0.95 0.05
N LEU A 32 0.94 0.39 1.25
CA LEU A 32 -0.17 0.83 2.10
C LEU A 32 -0.04 2.29 2.54
N GLY A 33 1.16 2.72 2.93
CA GLY A 33 1.41 4.10 3.36
C GLY A 33 1.07 5.11 2.26
N ILE A 34 1.47 4.86 1.02
CA ILE A 34 1.14 5.73 -0.12
C ILE A 34 -0.36 5.75 -0.40
N ILE A 35 -1.03 4.58 -0.39
CA ILE A 35 -2.49 4.50 -0.58
C ILE A 35 -3.20 5.32 0.51
N TRP A 36 -2.76 5.17 1.77
CA TRP A 36 -3.31 5.91 2.91
C TRP A 36 -3.13 7.42 2.76
N GLN A 37 -1.94 7.90 2.42
CA GLN A 37 -1.68 9.33 2.26
C GLN A 37 -2.44 9.95 1.08
N LEU A 38 -2.63 9.20 -0.01
CA LEU A 38 -3.44 9.64 -1.14
C LEU A 38 -4.96 9.55 -0.88
N SER A 39 -5.39 8.78 0.12
CA SER A 39 -6.80 8.76 0.55
C SER A 39 -7.25 10.09 1.20
N GLN A 40 -6.30 10.87 1.72
CA GLN A 40 -6.54 12.20 2.28
C GLN A 40 -6.60 13.30 1.21
N GLY A 41 -6.42 12.92 -0.05
CA GLY A 41 -6.41 13.83 -1.19
C GLY A 41 -5.15 13.71 -2.03
N ARG A 42 -5.21 14.30 -3.22
CA ARG A 42 -4.09 14.35 -4.15
C ARG A 42 -2.87 15.06 -3.58
N ALA A 43 -1.70 14.71 -4.11
CA ALA A 43 -0.42 15.25 -3.69
C ALA A 43 0.60 15.24 -4.83
N THR A 44 1.40 16.28 -4.93
CA THR A 44 2.63 16.26 -5.73
C THR A 44 3.62 15.22 -5.20
N PHE A 45 4.65 14.88 -5.98
CA PHE A 45 5.69 13.95 -5.54
C PHE A 45 6.34 14.39 -4.21
N ARG A 46 6.64 15.69 -4.08
CA ARG A 46 7.32 16.27 -2.91
C ARG A 46 6.43 16.21 -1.67
N GLU A 47 5.16 16.60 -1.80
CA GLU A 47 4.21 16.51 -0.69
C GLU A 47 3.99 15.06 -0.27
N LEU A 48 3.86 14.13 -1.22
CA LEU A 48 3.71 12.72 -0.91
C LEU A 48 4.95 12.15 -0.22
N GLN A 49 6.15 12.55 -0.63
CA GLN A 49 7.39 12.18 0.06
C GLN A 49 7.43 12.70 1.50
N GLN A 50 6.98 13.94 1.72
CA GLN A 50 6.88 14.53 3.06
C GLN A 50 5.87 13.79 3.94
N ARG A 51 4.68 13.49 3.39
CA ARG A 51 3.61 12.72 4.06
C ARG A 51 4.04 11.28 4.38
N CYS A 52 4.96 10.72 3.59
CA CYS A 52 5.51 9.38 3.76
C CYS A 52 6.86 9.39 4.49
N GLU A 53 7.00 10.15 5.58
CA GLU A 53 8.18 10.14 6.47
C GLU A 53 9.53 10.26 5.74
N GLN A 54 9.59 11.07 4.67
CA GLN A 54 10.82 11.28 3.89
C GLN A 54 11.41 10.01 3.26
N ILE A 55 10.55 9.08 2.79
CA ILE A 55 11.04 7.91 2.06
C ILE A 55 11.94 8.28 0.89
N SER A 56 12.87 7.37 0.55
CA SER A 56 13.79 7.63 -0.54
C SER A 56 13.03 7.89 -1.85
N PRO A 57 13.45 8.89 -2.65
CA PRO A 57 12.80 9.20 -3.93
C PRO A 57 12.71 7.98 -4.86
N THR A 58 13.76 7.14 -4.86
CA THR A 58 13.80 5.89 -5.63
C THR A 58 12.72 4.92 -5.19
N LEU A 59 12.51 4.74 -3.88
CA LEU A 59 11.45 3.88 -3.37
C LEU A 59 10.07 4.44 -3.73
N LEU A 60 9.82 5.72 -3.48
CA LEU A 60 8.54 6.37 -3.82
C LEU A 60 8.21 6.23 -5.30
N ASN A 61 9.18 6.51 -6.19
CA ASN A 61 8.99 6.39 -7.63
C ASN A 61 8.67 4.95 -8.05
N ASN A 62 9.40 3.96 -7.49
CA ASN A 62 9.14 2.56 -7.77
C ASN A 62 7.74 2.13 -7.29
N ARG A 63 7.28 2.61 -6.12
CA ARG A 63 5.95 2.32 -5.61
C ARG A 63 4.85 2.98 -6.43
N LEU A 64 5.01 4.25 -6.79
CA LEU A 64 4.05 4.95 -7.66
C LEU A 64 3.93 4.27 -9.03
N LYS A 65 5.05 3.87 -9.65
CA LYS A 65 5.02 3.13 -10.92
C LYS A 65 4.22 1.82 -10.80
N GLU A 66 4.41 1.09 -9.70
CA GLU A 66 3.68 -0.16 -9.47
C GLU A 66 2.20 0.06 -9.19
N LEU A 67 1.84 0.99 -8.30
CA LEU A 67 0.45 1.29 -7.98
C LEU A 67 -0.32 1.83 -9.19
N LYS A 68 0.36 2.56 -10.09
CA LYS A 68 -0.18 2.95 -11.39
C LYS A 68 -0.40 1.75 -12.31
N ALA A 69 0.58 0.86 -12.41
CA ALA A 69 0.47 -0.36 -13.22
C ALA A 69 -0.66 -1.30 -12.75
N LEU A 70 -1.01 -1.24 -11.46
CA LEU A 70 -2.13 -1.97 -10.86
C LEU A 70 -3.45 -1.18 -10.83
N ALA A 71 -3.53 -0.03 -11.52
CA ALA A 71 -4.71 0.82 -11.61
C ALA A 71 -5.26 1.33 -10.26
N LEU A 72 -4.41 1.47 -9.24
CA LEU A 72 -4.78 2.00 -7.92
C LEU A 72 -4.48 3.50 -7.77
N VAL A 73 -3.44 3.97 -8.46
CA VAL A 73 -3.01 5.37 -8.46
C VAL A 73 -2.98 5.87 -9.90
N GLU A 74 -3.26 7.15 -10.09
CA GLU A 74 -3.14 7.83 -11.38
C GLU A 74 -2.44 9.18 -11.23
N THR A 75 -2.07 9.78 -12.37
CA THR A 75 -1.51 11.13 -12.44
C THR A 75 -2.61 12.10 -12.85
N SER A 76 -2.73 13.19 -12.11
CA SER A 76 -3.60 14.34 -12.35
C SER A 76 -2.75 15.59 -12.62
N GLN A 77 -3.40 16.70 -12.99
CA GLN A 77 -2.71 17.99 -13.17
C GLN A 77 -1.98 18.47 -11.90
N GLU A 78 -2.48 18.10 -10.72
CA GLU A 78 -1.97 18.54 -9.42
C GLU A 78 -1.12 17.46 -8.72
N GLY A 79 -0.68 16.43 -9.43
CA GLY A 79 0.15 15.35 -8.89
C GLY A 79 -0.55 13.99 -8.91
N TYR A 80 -0.36 13.17 -7.89
CA TYR A 80 -0.87 11.81 -7.80
C TYR A 80 -2.16 11.74 -7.00
N GLN A 81 -3.07 10.86 -7.40
CA GLN A 81 -4.31 10.59 -6.67
C GLN A 81 -4.69 9.11 -6.78
N LEU A 82 -5.56 8.65 -5.88
CA LEU A 82 -6.20 7.34 -6.03
C LEU A 82 -7.15 7.34 -7.23
N THR A 83 -7.19 6.23 -7.95
CA THR A 83 -8.28 5.94 -8.91
C THR A 83 -9.57 5.63 -8.14
N PRO A 84 -10.74 5.52 -8.81
CA PRO A 84 -11.94 4.98 -8.17
C PRO A 84 -11.72 3.62 -7.51
N LEU A 85 -11.01 2.70 -8.18
CA LEU A 85 -10.63 1.39 -7.64
C LEU A 85 -9.70 1.51 -6.42
N GLY A 86 -8.74 2.44 -6.45
CA GLY A 86 -7.85 2.71 -5.32
C GLY A 86 -8.58 3.26 -4.10
N ARG A 87 -9.60 4.11 -4.31
CA ARG A 87 -10.48 4.60 -3.23
C ARG A 87 -11.30 3.46 -2.61
N GLU A 88 -11.92 2.63 -3.44
CA GLU A 88 -12.68 1.47 -2.99
C GLU A 88 -11.81 0.52 -2.14
N LEU A 89 -10.59 0.21 -2.60
CA LEU A 89 -9.63 -0.57 -1.83
C LEU A 89 -9.31 0.08 -0.47
N CYS A 90 -9.13 1.40 -0.44
CA CYS A 90 -8.86 2.12 0.79
C CYS A 90 -10.01 1.99 1.80
N ASP A 91 -11.26 2.01 1.32
CA ASP A 91 -12.43 1.85 2.18
C ASP A 91 -12.54 0.45 2.81
N PHE A 92 -12.04 -0.59 2.13
CA PHE A 92 -11.89 -1.93 2.72
C PHE A 92 -10.76 -2.01 3.76
N ILE A 93 -9.68 -1.24 3.59
CA ILE A 93 -8.50 -1.31 4.46
C ILE A 93 -8.66 -0.44 5.71
N LYS A 94 -9.33 0.72 5.62
CA LYS A 94 -9.51 1.64 6.75
C LYS A 94 -10.01 0.96 8.04
N PRO A 95 -11.02 0.07 8.00
CA PRO A 95 -11.49 -0.65 9.20
C PRO A 95 -10.41 -1.53 9.85
N LEU A 96 -9.42 -2.02 9.08
CA LEU A 96 -8.34 -2.84 9.61
C LEU A 96 -7.48 -2.06 10.60
N GLY A 97 -7.35 -0.74 10.46
CA GLY A 97 -6.62 0.09 11.43
C GLY A 97 -7.27 0.02 12.82
N GLY A 98 -8.58 0.20 12.91
CA GLY A 98 -9.29 0.08 14.19
C GLY A 98 -9.21 -1.34 14.78
N TRP A 99 -9.30 -2.37 13.93
CA TRP A 99 -9.12 -3.75 14.35
C TRP A 99 -7.68 -4.05 14.81
N SER A 100 -6.66 -3.51 14.14
CA SER A 100 -5.26 -3.79 14.47
C SER A 100 -4.87 -3.26 15.84
N HIS A 101 -5.46 -2.15 16.29
CA HIS A 101 -5.26 -1.64 17.66
C HIS A 101 -5.84 -2.61 18.69
N ARG A 102 -7.08 -3.08 18.50
CA ARG A 102 -7.69 -4.08 19.39
C ARG A 102 -6.93 -5.40 19.38
N TRP A 103 -6.43 -5.82 18.21
CA TRP A 103 -5.59 -7.00 18.09
C TRP A 103 -4.27 -6.84 18.86
N ALA A 104 -3.63 -5.66 18.77
CA ALA A 104 -2.41 -5.35 19.51
C ALA A 104 -2.64 -5.37 21.04
N GLU A 105 -3.79 -4.90 21.52
CA GLU A 105 -4.18 -4.97 22.94
C GLU A 105 -4.43 -6.42 23.41
N ALA A 106 -4.88 -7.29 22.51
CA ALA A 106 -5.20 -8.68 22.81
C ALA A 106 -3.98 -9.62 22.82
N ILE A 107 -2.85 -9.20 22.23
CA ILE A 107 -1.61 -9.98 22.24
C ILE A 107 -0.72 -9.50 23.39
N HIS A 108 -0.44 -10.40 24.35
CA HIS A 108 0.62 -10.18 25.32
C HIS A 108 1.95 -10.62 24.71
N ILE A 109 2.88 -9.68 24.53
CA ILE A 109 4.25 -10.01 24.18
C ILE A 109 4.96 -10.34 25.50
N ASP A 110 5.13 -11.64 25.79
CA ASP A 110 5.96 -12.06 26.91
C ASP A 110 7.43 -11.76 26.56
N ASP A 111 7.97 -10.68 27.14
CA ASP A 111 9.35 -10.22 26.96
C ASP A 111 10.43 -11.16 27.57
N ASN A 112 10.07 -12.39 27.95
CA ASN A 112 10.94 -13.34 28.65
C ASN A 112 11.87 -14.17 27.75
N ASN A 113 12.14 -13.74 26.51
CA ASN A 113 13.09 -14.43 25.63
C ASN A 113 14.13 -13.47 25.04
N LYS A 114 14.80 -12.72 25.92
CA LYS A 114 16.07 -12.05 25.65
C LYS A 114 17.20 -12.72 26.40
#